data_AF-A0A965HMN3-F1
#
_entry.id   AF-A0A965HMN3-F1
#
_cell.length_a   1.000
_cell.length_b   1.000
_cell.length_c   1.000
_cell.angle_alpha   90.00
_cell.angle_beta   90.00
_cell.angle_gamma   90.00
#
_symmetry.space_group_name_H-M   'P 1'
#
loop_
_entity.id
_entity.type
_entity.pdbx_description
1 polymer ?
#
loop_
_entity_poly.entity_id
_entity_poly.type
_entity_poly.pdbx_seq_one_letter_code
_entity_poly.pdbx_strand_id
1 'polypeptide(L)' 'VPVNNYSAAMTVVAQGGGSMVQWKGAFYRAFLNNDPPPDQNDEAAVKAITGIYKSGLEGLKKAVEGK' A
#
# COMPACT_ATOMS: atom_id res chain seq x y z
N VAL A 1 9.10 -2.73 6.99
CA VAL A 1 7.69 -3.14 6.75
C VAL A 1 7.57 -4.62 7.09
N PRO A 2 6.58 -5.06 7.88
CA PRO A 2 6.48 -6.44 8.36
C PRO A 2 5.82 -7.35 7.32
N VAL A 3 6.42 -7.40 6.13
CA VAL A 3 5.91 -8.20 5.00
C VAL A 3 7.02 -8.97 4.30
N ASN A 4 6.64 -10.05 3.61
CA ASN A 4 7.51 -10.83 2.74
C ASN A 4 6.88 -11.03 1.34
N ASN A 5 7.71 -11.33 0.34
CA ASN A 5 7.36 -11.47 -1.09
C ASN A 5 6.41 -10.37 -1.59
N TYR A 6 6.74 -9.11 -1.28
CA TYR A 6 5.93 -7.96 -1.66
C TYR A 6 6.03 -7.68 -3.15
N SER A 7 4.88 -7.53 -3.80
CA SER A 7 4.76 -7.02 -5.17
C SER A 7 3.68 -5.94 -5.22
N ALA A 8 3.83 -4.99 -6.14
CA ALA A 8 2.86 -3.93 -6.31
C ALA A 8 2.80 -3.41 -7.73
N ALA A 9 1.62 -2.90 -8.10
CA ALA A 9 1.36 -2.26 -9.37
C ALA A 9 0.52 -1.00 -9.17
N MET A 10 0.85 0.04 -9.93
CA MET A 10 0.05 1.26 -10.00
C MET A 10 -0.56 1.37 -11.39
N THR A 11 -1.86 1.68 -11.43
CA THR A 11 -2.61 1.90 -12.67
C THR A 11 -3.19 3.31 -12.63
N VAL A 12 -3.03 4.04 -13.73
CA VAL A 12 -3.61 5.36 -13.90
C VAL A 12 -4.58 5.29 -15.07
N VAL A 13 -5.82 5.74 -14.84
CA VAL A 13 -6.87 5.75 -15.86
C VAL A 13 -7.44 7.16 -15.94
N ALA A 14 -7.61 7.69 -17.15
CA ALA A 14 -8.33 8.95 -17.32
C ALA A 14 -9.78 8.78 -16.84
N GLN A 15 -10.25 9.71 -16.01
CA GLN A 15 -11.61 9.68 -15.48
C GLN A 15 -12.15 11.11 -15.39
N GLY A 16 -13.14 11.41 -16.23
CA GLY A 16 -13.69 12.77 -16.34
C GLY A 16 -12.61 13.79 -16.72
N GLY A 17 -12.57 14.92 -16.01
CA GLY A 17 -11.57 15.98 -16.18
C GLY A 17 -10.22 15.71 -15.50
N GLY A 18 -9.99 14.50 -14.99
CA GLY A 18 -8.76 14.14 -14.27
C GLY A 18 -8.37 12.69 -14.50
N SER A 19 -7.74 12.08 -13.48
CA SER A 19 -7.33 10.69 -13.51
C SER A 19 -7.65 9.98 -12.20
N MET A 20 -7.95 8.69 -12.28
CA MET A 20 -8.00 7.78 -11.17
C MET A 20 -6.66 7.07 -11.06
N VAL A 21 -6.01 7.17 -9.91
CA VAL A 21 -4.79 6.41 -9.59
C VAL A 21 -5.17 5.29 -8.63
N GLN A 22 -4.85 4.05 -9.01
CA GLN A 22 -5.04 2.87 -8.19
C GLN A 22 -3.69 2.22 -7.91
N TRP A 23 -3.37 1.97 -6.64
CA TRP A 23 -2.18 1.24 -6.22
C TRP A 23 -2.60 -0.07 -5.55
N LYS A 24 -2.20 -1.20 -6.14
CA LYS A 24 -2.46 -2.54 -5.63
C LYS A 24 -1.16 -3.19 -5.15
N GLY A 25 -1.25 -3.87 -4.02
CA GLY A 25 -0.15 -4.61 -3.42
C GLY A 25 -0.57 -6.03 -3.07
N ALA A 26 0.36 -6.96 -3.20
CA ALA A 26 0.24 -8.32 -2.72
C ALA A 26 1.48 -8.65 -1.88
N PHE A 27 1.28 -9.34 -0.77
CA PHE A 27 2.33 -9.66 0.19
C PHE A 27 1.89 -10.79 1.14
N TYR A 28 2.87 -11.41 1.79
CA TYR A 28 2.66 -12.21 3.00
C TYR A 28 3.06 -11.40 4.23
N ARG A 29 2.55 -11.78 5.41
CA ARG A 29 3.08 -11.30 6.70
C ARG A 29 4.57 -11.65 6.85
N ALA A 30 5.31 -10.87 7.65
CA ALA A 30 6.75 -11.10 7.85
C ALA A 30 7.07 -12.49 8.42
N PHE A 31 6.29 -12.97 9.39
CA PHE A 31 6.51 -14.26 10.01
C PHE A 31 5.58 -15.33 9.43
N LEU A 32 6.13 -16.21 8.59
CA LEU A 32 5.35 -17.15 7.78
C LEU A 32 4.82 -18.37 8.55
N ASN A 33 5.43 -18.70 9.69
CA ASN A 33 5.03 -19.85 10.51
C ASN A 33 3.82 -19.52 11.40
N ASN A 34 3.34 -20.52 12.15
CA ASN A 34 2.29 -20.35 13.16
C ASN A 34 2.78 -19.53 14.36
N ASP A 35 1.84 -18.91 15.06
CA ASP A 35 2.08 -18.06 16.24
C ASP A 35 3.06 -16.90 15.98
N PRO A 36 2.75 -16.03 15.00
CA PRO A 36 3.60 -14.90 14.70
C PRO A 36 3.67 -13.93 15.88
N PRO A 37 4.85 -13.30 16.13
CA PRO A 37 4.95 -12.16 17.03
C PRO A 37 3.93 -11.06 16.66
N PRO A 38 3.43 -10.28 17.64
CA PRO A 38 2.42 -9.24 17.38
C PRO A 38 2.82 -8.20 16.32
N ASP A 39 4.12 -7.95 16.15
CA ASP A 39 4.68 -7.00 15.18
C ASP A 39 4.96 -7.61 13.79
N GLN A 40 4.74 -8.92 13.63
CA GLN A 40 5.02 -9.66 12.39
C GLN A 40 3.83 -10.48 11.88
N ASN A 41 2.65 -10.25 12.46
CA ASN A 41 1.39 -10.89 12.08
C ASN A 41 0.70 -10.18 10.89
N ASP A 42 -0.45 -10.71 10.47
CA ASP A 42 -1.25 -10.15 9.36
C ASP A 42 -1.74 -8.73 9.64
N GLU A 43 -2.13 -8.42 10.87
CA GLU A 43 -2.61 -7.08 11.25
C GLU A 43 -1.50 -6.04 11.09
N ALA A 44 -0.29 -6.34 11.58
CA ALA A 44 0.88 -5.48 11.44
C ALA A 44 1.25 -5.27 9.97
N ALA A 45 1.20 -6.33 9.16
CA ALA A 45 1.43 -6.30 7.72
C ALA A 45 0.42 -5.38 7.00
N VAL A 46 -0.88 -5.61 7.20
CA VAL A 46 -1.95 -4.83 6.58
C VAL A 46 -1.89 -3.37 7.02
N LYS A 47 -1.70 -3.10 8.31
CA LYS A 47 -1.60 -1.75 8.86
C LYS A 47 -0.44 -0.98 8.22
N ALA A 48 0.73 -1.60 8.12
CA ALA A 48 1.91 -0.97 7.55
C ALA A 48 1.73 -0.65 6.04
N ILE A 49 1.29 -1.63 5.23
CA ILE A 49 1.11 -1.41 3.79
C ILE A 49 -0.01 -0.41 3.51
N THR A 50 -1.12 -0.48 4.27
CA THR A 50 -2.22 0.50 4.16
C THR A 50 -1.74 1.91 4.47
N GLY A 51 -0.93 2.09 5.52
CA GLY A 51 -0.35 3.39 5.86
C GLY A 51 0.51 3.95 4.72
N ILE A 52 1.39 3.13 4.16
CA ILE A 52 2.24 3.52 3.02
C ILE A 52 1.40 3.94 1.82
N TYR A 53 0.37 3.17 1.48
CA TYR A 53 -0.44 3.45 0.29
C TYR A 53 -1.26 4.72 0.46
N LYS A 54 -1.85 4.94 1.65
CA LYS A 54 -2.58 6.17 1.95
C LYS A 54 -1.66 7.39 1.89
N SER A 55 -0.56 7.38 2.62
CA SER A 55 0.38 8.52 2.64
C SER A 55 0.99 8.76 1.26
N GLY A 56 1.29 7.71 0.50
CA GLY A 56 1.81 7.82 -0.86
C GLY A 56 0.80 8.42 -1.83
N LEU A 57 -0.46 7.98 -1.81
CA LEU A 57 -1.52 8.52 -2.67
C LEU A 57 -1.89 9.96 -2.29
N GLU A 58 -1.92 10.30 -1.00
CA GLU A 58 -2.11 11.68 -0.53
C GLU A 58 -0.97 12.59 -0.99
N GLY A 59 0.28 12.13 -0.88
CA GLY A 59 1.45 12.84 -1.36
C GLY A 59 1.42 13.05 -2.87
N LEU A 60 1.05 12.01 -3.63
CA LEU A 60 0.88 12.09 -5.08
C LEU A 60 -0.18 13.13 -5.45
N LYS A 61 -1.36 13.08 -4.80
CA LYS A 61 -2.43 14.04 -5.03
C LYS A 61 -1.97 15.47 -4.82
N LYS A 62 -1.29 15.75 -3.69
CA LYS A 62 -0.73 17.09 -3.40
C LYS A 62 0.29 17.53 -4.45
N ALA A 63 1.16 16.63 -4.90
CA ALA A 63 2.21 16.96 -5.86
C ALA A 63 1.66 17.29 -7.26
N VAL A 64 0.59 16.60 -7.68
CA VAL A 64 0.05 16.73 -9.05
C VAL A 64 -1.14 17.68 -9.16
N GLU A 65 -1.90 17.88 -8.07
CA GLU A 65 -3.06 18.78 -8.05
C GLU A 65 -2.83 20.08 -7.26
N GLY A 66 -1.76 20.19 -6.47
CA GLY A 66 -1.53 21.31 -5.55
C GLY A 66 -1.03 22.61 -6.18
N LYS A 67 -1.50 22.97 -7.38
CA LYS A 67 -1.25 24.28 -8.00
C LYS A 67 -2.39 25.25 -7.74
#